data_AF-E4XH61-F1
#
_entry.id   AF-E4XH61-F1
#
_cell.length_a   1.000
_cell.length_b   1.000
_cell.length_c   1.000
_cell.angle_alpha   90.00
_cell.angle_beta   90.00
_cell.angle_gamma   90.00
#
_symmetry.space_group_name_H-M   'P 1'
#
loop_
_entity.id
_entity.type
_entity.pdbx_description
1 polymer ?
#
loop_
_entity_poly.entity_id
_entity_poly.type
_entity_poly.pdbx_seq_one_letter_code
_entity_poly.pdbx_strand_id
1 'polypeptide(L)'
;MKLSVFALAAFVSAAEEDRKVPPRHPLQRLNRLTQFSEEILDQWFDGLASKDRWISKFATNEGRMERNFLRGEQRCGFFDSNLEHGGPEPEEEDELRYDRTDPKLGMKQITTGYRKWALRYMAACSGQKNYSYQVNRMNRWNAILQAHLVRLYPEA
;
A
#
# COMPACT_ATOMS: atom_id res chain seq x y z
N MET A 1 -43.19 48.53 -9.22
CA MET A 1 -42.98 48.30 -7.78
C MET A 1 -43.42 46.90 -7.42
N LYS A 2 -42.51 46.09 -6.87
CA LYS A 2 -42.66 45.21 -5.70
C LYS A 2 -41.31 44.48 -5.55
N LEU A 3 -40.43 45.09 -4.75
CA LEU A 3 -39.17 44.51 -4.29
C LEU A 3 -39.52 43.42 -3.28
N SER A 4 -39.01 42.20 -3.48
CA SER A 4 -38.96 41.19 -2.43
C SER A 4 -37.50 40.95 -2.11
N VAL A 5 -37.07 41.45 -0.96
CA VAL A 5 -35.75 41.23 -0.36
C VAL A 5 -35.78 39.86 0.28
N PHE A 6 -34.94 38.94 -0.18
CA PHE A 6 -34.58 37.74 0.58
C PHE A 6 -33.09 37.81 0.93
N ALA A 7 -32.84 37.61 2.22
CA ALA A 7 -31.61 37.89 2.91
C ALA A 7 -30.41 37.10 2.37
N LEU A 8 -29.26 37.77 2.27
CA LEU A 8 -27.96 37.13 2.25
C LEU A 8 -27.83 36.30 3.54
N ALA A 9 -27.90 34.97 3.42
CA ALA A 9 -27.33 34.09 4.43
C ALA A 9 -25.81 34.17 4.28
N ALA A 10 -25.15 34.81 5.24
CA ALA A 10 -23.71 34.72 5.40
C ALA A 10 -23.34 33.25 5.62
N PHE A 11 -22.53 32.68 4.73
CA PHE A 11 -21.85 31.42 5.01
C PHE A 11 -20.84 31.70 6.13
N VAL A 12 -21.23 31.37 7.35
CA VAL A 12 -20.29 31.20 8.46
C VAL A 12 -19.32 30.10 8.03
N SER A 13 -18.03 30.42 7.98
CA SER A 13 -16.96 29.45 7.79
C SER A 13 -17.03 28.43 8.94
N ALA A 14 -17.62 27.27 8.66
CA ALA A 14 -17.58 26.15 9.58
C ALA A 14 -16.12 25.72 9.74
N ALA A 15 -15.75 25.55 11.01
CA ALA A 15 -14.47 25.14 11.55
C ALA A 15 -13.57 24.35 10.62
N GLU A 16 -12.29 24.74 10.63
CA GLU A 16 -11.15 23.91 10.28
C GLU A 16 -11.11 22.71 11.24
N GLU A 17 -12.01 21.75 11.05
CA GLU A 17 -11.81 20.41 11.56
C GLU A 17 -10.64 19.86 10.74
N ASP A 18 -9.47 19.81 11.39
CA ASP A 18 -8.30 19.06 10.93
C ASP A 18 -8.83 17.84 10.16
N ARG A 19 -8.51 17.75 8.87
CA ARG A 19 -8.83 16.56 8.07
C ARG A 19 -8.02 15.40 8.61
N LYS A 20 -8.43 14.86 9.76
CA LYS A 20 -7.82 13.72 10.43
C LYS A 20 -8.07 12.56 9.49
N VAL A 21 -7.05 12.27 8.68
CA VAL A 21 -7.04 11.10 7.81
C VAL A 21 -7.50 9.92 8.67
N PRO A 22 -8.58 9.21 8.29
CA PRO A 22 -9.13 8.13 9.10
C PRO A 22 -8.01 7.19 9.54
N PRO A 23 -8.04 6.66 10.78
CA PRO A 23 -7.00 5.76 11.27
C PRO A 23 -6.74 4.67 10.25
N ARG A 24 -5.53 4.67 9.68
CA ARG A 24 -5.18 3.84 8.53
C ARG A 24 -5.30 2.36 8.93
N HIS A 25 -6.34 1.68 8.44
CA HIS A 25 -6.51 0.26 8.70
C HIS A 25 -5.47 -0.55 7.88
N PRO A 26 -4.89 -1.64 8.42
CA PRO A 26 -3.90 -2.44 7.70
C PRO A 26 -4.37 -2.90 6.33
N LEU A 27 -5.63 -3.33 6.19
CA LEU A 27 -6.16 -3.76 4.89
C LEU A 27 -6.26 -2.63 3.87
N GLN A 28 -6.55 -1.39 4.30
CA GLN A 28 -6.55 -0.23 3.40
C GLN A 28 -5.14 0.06 2.89
N ARG A 29 -4.13 -0.04 3.77
CA ARG A 29 -2.72 0.09 3.39
C ARG A 29 -2.31 -0.99 2.39
N LEU A 30 -2.70 -2.24 2.64
CA LEU A 30 -2.40 -3.35 1.75
C LEU A 30 -3.05 -3.18 0.37
N ASN A 31 -4.32 -2.77 0.35
CA ASN A 31 -5.03 -2.47 -0.89
C ASN A 31 -4.34 -1.31 -1.65
N ARG A 32 -3.90 -0.26 -0.95
CA ARG A 32 -3.18 0.85 -1.58
C ARG A 32 -1.83 0.42 -2.18
N LEU A 33 -1.09 -0.46 -1.51
CA LEU A 33 0.13 -1.05 -2.08
C LEU A 33 -0.15 -1.87 -3.35
N THR A 34 -1.32 -2.49 -3.43
CA THR A 34 -1.76 -3.25 -4.62
C THR A 34 -2.08 -2.31 -5.78
N GLN A 35 -2.83 -1.24 -5.51
CA GLN A 35 -3.08 -0.18 -6.50
C GLN A 35 -1.77 0.43 -7.01
N PHE A 36 -0.83 0.76 -6.12
CA PHE A 36 0.49 1.26 -6.53
C PHE A 36 1.29 0.26 -7.36
N SER A 37 1.21 -1.04 -7.05
CA SER A 37 1.87 -2.06 -7.86
C SER A 37 1.28 -2.17 -9.26
N GLU A 38 -0.01 -1.96 -9.42
CA GLU A 38 -0.67 -1.90 -10.73
C GLU A 38 -0.29 -0.60 -11.47
N GLU A 39 -0.41 0.55 -10.81
CA GLU A 39 -0.04 1.88 -11.35
C GLU A 39 1.39 1.87 -11.92
N ILE A 40 2.39 1.35 -11.17
CA ILE A 40 3.78 1.33 -11.65
C ILE A 40 4.01 0.31 -12.77
N LEU A 41 3.29 -0.82 -12.75
CA LEU A 41 3.38 -1.84 -13.80
C LEU A 41 2.82 -1.31 -15.12
N ASP A 42 1.68 -0.63 -15.08
CA ASP A 42 1.10 0.00 -16.27
C ASP A 42 1.93 1.16 -16.79
N GLN A 43 2.54 1.96 -15.91
CA GLN A 43 3.31 3.11 -16.36
C GLN A 43 4.67 2.74 -16.98
N TRP A 44 5.34 1.70 -16.46
CA TRP A 44 6.75 1.44 -16.77
C TRP A 44 7.05 0.04 -17.32
N PHE A 45 6.07 -0.85 -17.43
CA PHE A 45 6.30 -2.23 -17.88
C PHE A 45 5.53 -2.58 -19.15
N ASP A 46 5.13 -1.61 -19.96
CA ASP A 46 4.41 -1.87 -21.23
C ASP A 46 5.20 -2.74 -22.22
N GLY A 47 6.54 -2.65 -22.22
CA GLY A 47 7.39 -3.53 -23.02
C GLY A 47 7.52 -4.97 -22.49
N LEU A 48 6.93 -5.29 -21.33
CA LEU A 48 6.99 -6.61 -20.72
C LEU A 48 5.73 -7.42 -21.06
N ALA A 49 5.86 -8.41 -21.94
CA ALA A 49 4.75 -9.29 -22.34
C ALA A 49 4.04 -10.02 -21.18
N SER A 50 4.66 -10.10 -20.00
CA SER A 50 4.10 -10.70 -18.79
C SER A 50 3.56 -9.69 -17.77
N LYS A 51 3.41 -8.40 -18.15
CA LYS A 51 2.92 -7.33 -17.27
C LYS A 51 1.64 -7.72 -16.53
N ASP A 52 0.61 -8.15 -17.25
CA ASP A 52 -0.69 -8.47 -16.64
C ASP A 52 -0.62 -9.68 -15.69
N ARG A 53 0.32 -10.60 -15.94
CA ARG A 53 0.60 -11.71 -15.01
C ARG A 53 1.25 -11.19 -13.73
N TRP A 54 2.07 -10.15 -13.79
CA TRP A 54 2.61 -9.49 -12.60
C TRP A 54 1.53 -8.76 -11.80
N ILE A 55 0.65 -8.02 -12.47
CA ILE A 55 -0.52 -7.37 -11.84
C ILE A 55 -1.34 -8.44 -11.10
N SER A 56 -1.71 -9.53 -11.79
CA SER A 56 -2.45 -10.65 -11.22
C SER A 56 -1.73 -11.29 -10.02
N LYS A 57 -0.40 -11.36 -10.05
CA LYS A 57 0.40 -11.90 -8.93
C LYS A 57 0.34 -11.00 -7.71
N PHE A 58 0.46 -9.68 -7.86
CA PHE A 58 0.32 -8.75 -6.73
C PHE A 58 -1.07 -8.83 -6.11
N ALA A 59 -2.14 -8.76 -6.92
CA ALA A 59 -3.51 -8.93 -6.44
C ALA A 59 -3.72 -10.29 -5.72
N THR A 60 -3.21 -11.38 -6.30
CA THR A 60 -3.28 -12.71 -5.67
C THR A 60 -2.52 -12.75 -4.33
N ASN A 61 -1.41 -12.02 -4.22
CA ASN A 61 -0.64 -11.96 -2.98
C ASN A 61 -1.34 -11.10 -1.91
N GLU A 62 -1.94 -9.99 -2.30
CA GLU A 62 -2.79 -9.18 -1.42
C GLU A 62 -3.89 -10.03 -0.81
N GLY A 63 -4.68 -10.75 -1.61
CA GLY A 63 -5.72 -11.63 -1.07
C GLY A 63 -5.18 -12.74 -0.16
N ARG A 64 -3.93 -13.22 -0.37
CA ARG A 64 -3.28 -14.16 0.56
C ARG A 64 -2.91 -13.49 1.88
N MET A 65 -2.46 -12.25 1.84
CA MET A 65 -2.09 -11.46 3.02
C MET A 65 -3.33 -11.07 3.82
N GLU A 66 -4.38 -10.59 3.16
CA GLU A 66 -5.69 -10.30 3.77
C GLU A 66 -6.28 -11.53 4.48
N ARG A 67 -6.39 -12.67 3.79
CA ARG A 67 -6.93 -13.90 4.39
C ARG A 67 -6.14 -14.37 5.60
N ASN A 68 -4.82 -14.14 5.61
CA ASN A 68 -3.99 -14.51 6.75
C ASN A 68 -4.15 -13.52 7.90
N PHE A 69 -4.24 -12.23 7.61
CA PHE A 69 -4.52 -11.20 8.61
C PHE A 69 -5.85 -11.45 9.33
N LEU A 70 -6.92 -11.77 8.59
CA LEU A 70 -8.24 -12.05 9.14
C LEU A 70 -8.40 -13.46 9.76
N ARG A 71 -7.38 -14.32 9.68
CA ARG A 71 -7.51 -15.74 10.04
C ARG A 71 -7.82 -15.94 11.52
N GLY A 72 -8.94 -16.60 11.80
CA GLY A 72 -9.33 -17.05 13.15
C GLY A 72 -9.41 -15.90 14.14
N GLU A 73 -10.26 -14.90 13.85
CA GLU A 73 -10.43 -13.69 14.67
C GLU A 73 -9.10 -12.94 14.91
N GLN A 74 -8.31 -12.75 13.84
CA GLN A 74 -6.98 -12.14 13.91
C GLN A 74 -5.96 -12.92 14.76
N ARG A 75 -6.06 -14.25 14.88
CA ARG A 75 -4.99 -15.08 15.49
C ARG A 75 -3.60 -14.82 14.88
N CYS A 76 -3.57 -14.37 13.62
CA CYS A 76 -2.35 -14.11 12.86
C CYS A 76 -2.13 -12.63 12.52
N GLY A 77 -3.22 -11.86 12.39
CA GLY A 77 -3.19 -10.42 12.15
C GLY A 77 -3.01 -9.65 13.44
N PHE A 78 -2.38 -8.48 13.40
CA PHE A 78 -2.37 -7.55 14.51
C PHE A 78 -3.03 -6.25 14.09
N PHE A 79 -4.06 -5.82 14.82
CA PHE A 79 -4.60 -4.47 14.71
C PHE A 79 -5.14 -4.00 16.05
N ASP A 80 -4.68 -2.84 16.51
CA ASP A 80 -5.21 -2.17 17.69
C ASP A 80 -5.48 -0.70 17.36
N SER A 81 -6.75 -0.30 17.34
CA SER A 81 -7.16 1.06 17.02
C SER A 81 -6.65 2.12 17.99
N ASN A 82 -6.19 1.72 19.18
CA ASN A 82 -5.62 2.63 20.17
C ASN A 82 -4.12 2.90 19.93
N LEU A 83 -3.48 2.15 19.04
CA LEU A 83 -2.09 2.36 18.65
C LEU A 83 -2.00 3.22 17.39
N GLU A 84 -0.92 4.00 17.29
CA GLU A 84 -0.65 4.79 16.10
C GLU A 84 -0.57 3.90 14.86
N HIS A 85 -1.37 4.23 13.84
CA HIS A 85 -1.52 3.43 12.61
C HIS A 85 -1.90 1.96 12.82
N GLY A 86 -2.53 1.63 13.95
CA GLY A 86 -3.13 0.32 14.17
C GLY A 86 -2.14 -0.81 14.42
N GLY A 87 -0.86 -0.53 14.67
CA GLY A 87 0.19 -1.54 14.74
C GLY A 87 1.31 -1.16 15.70
N PRO A 88 2.23 -2.08 16.03
CA PRO A 88 3.46 -1.70 16.73
C PRO A 88 4.20 -0.62 15.93
N GLU A 89 4.72 0.37 16.66
CA GLU A 89 5.31 1.58 16.10
C GLU A 89 6.39 1.20 15.07
N PRO A 90 6.35 1.78 13.86
CA PRO A 90 7.47 1.65 12.93
C PRO A 90 8.77 2.15 13.57
N GLU A 91 9.91 1.50 13.30
CA GLU A 91 11.22 2.14 13.53
C GLU A 91 11.43 3.37 12.62
N GLU A 92 10.67 3.48 11.52
CA GLU A 92 10.72 4.58 10.55
C GLU A 92 9.33 4.97 10.04
N GLU A 93 9.07 6.27 9.89
CA GLU A 93 7.80 6.79 9.38
C GLU A 93 7.46 6.19 8.00
N ASP A 94 6.35 5.46 7.98
CA ASP A 94 6.00 4.58 6.89
C ASP A 94 5.03 5.31 5.95
N GLU A 95 5.49 6.39 5.30
CA GLU A 95 4.66 7.12 4.35
C GLU A 95 4.21 6.23 3.18
N LEU A 96 2.91 6.24 2.89
CA LEU A 96 2.32 5.52 1.74
C LEU A 96 2.51 6.32 0.46
N ARG A 97 3.76 6.48 0.05
CA ARG A 97 4.16 7.12 -1.20
C ARG A 97 5.23 6.29 -1.89
N TYR A 98 5.23 6.30 -3.21
CA TYR A 98 6.32 5.76 -4.02
C TYR A 98 6.73 6.77 -5.09
N ASP A 99 7.94 6.60 -5.61
CA ASP A 99 8.50 7.39 -6.68
C ASP A 99 7.87 6.98 -8.02
N ARG A 100 7.16 7.93 -8.64
CA ARG A 100 6.49 7.73 -9.94
C ARG A 100 7.38 8.08 -11.14
N THR A 101 8.59 8.56 -10.90
CA THR A 101 9.53 9.07 -11.90
C THR A 101 10.73 8.14 -12.09
N ASP A 102 11.26 7.57 -11.02
CA ASP A 102 12.26 6.51 -11.06
C ASP A 102 11.57 5.14 -10.83
N PRO A 103 11.38 4.33 -11.88
CA PRO A 103 10.71 3.03 -11.74
C PRO A 103 11.49 2.03 -10.89
N LYS A 104 12.83 2.12 -10.83
CA LYS A 104 13.66 1.24 -9.99
C LYS A 104 13.43 1.56 -8.53
N LEU A 105 13.45 2.85 -8.16
CA LEU A 105 13.15 3.30 -6.81
C LEU A 105 11.69 3.03 -6.43
N GLY A 106 10.74 3.38 -7.31
CA GLY A 106 9.32 3.15 -7.09
C GLY A 106 8.98 1.68 -6.85
N MET A 107 9.51 0.77 -7.66
CA MET A 107 9.29 -0.67 -7.49
C MET A 107 9.90 -1.20 -6.19
N LYS A 108 11.09 -0.71 -5.83
CA LYS A 108 11.74 -1.03 -4.54
C LYS A 108 10.91 -0.55 -3.36
N GLN A 109 10.35 0.66 -3.42
CA GLN A 109 9.51 1.22 -2.37
C GLN A 109 8.20 0.43 -2.20
N ILE A 110 7.52 0.11 -3.30
CA ILE A 110 6.27 -0.68 -3.27
C ILE A 110 6.52 -2.06 -2.65
N THR A 111 7.52 -2.80 -3.15
CA THR A 111 7.87 -4.13 -2.62
C THR A 111 8.35 -4.06 -1.17
N THR A 112 9.06 -3.00 -0.77
CA THR A 112 9.41 -2.74 0.64
C THR A 112 8.18 -2.47 1.49
N GLY A 113 7.19 -1.74 0.97
CA GLY A 113 5.92 -1.50 1.64
C GLY A 113 5.19 -2.80 1.99
N TYR A 114 5.12 -3.76 1.07
CA TYR A 114 4.56 -5.10 1.36
C TYR A 114 5.36 -5.85 2.42
N ARG A 115 6.70 -5.76 2.40
CA ARG A 115 7.56 -6.39 3.42
C ARG A 115 7.29 -5.81 4.80
N LYS A 116 7.33 -4.48 4.92
CA LYS A 116 7.06 -3.76 6.16
C LYS A 116 5.65 -4.05 6.68
N TRP A 117 4.65 -4.08 5.78
CA TRP A 117 3.29 -4.48 6.13
C TRP A 117 3.22 -5.88 6.73
N ALA A 118 3.87 -6.87 6.11
CA ALA A 118 3.87 -8.25 6.61
C ALA A 118 4.58 -8.38 7.97
N LEU A 119 5.66 -7.64 8.17
CA LEU A 119 6.40 -7.61 9.44
C LEU A 119 5.59 -6.92 10.54
N ARG A 120 4.87 -5.83 10.23
CA ARG A 120 4.07 -5.11 11.23
C ARG A 120 2.81 -5.86 11.63
N TYR A 121 2.05 -6.34 10.65
CA TYR A 121 0.68 -6.80 10.90
C TYR A 121 0.51 -8.32 10.85
N MET A 122 1.55 -9.07 10.47
CA MET A 122 1.48 -10.54 10.35
C MET A 122 2.72 -11.26 10.90
N ALA A 123 3.61 -10.60 11.65
CA ALA A 123 4.83 -11.24 12.15
C ALA A 123 4.58 -12.48 13.01
N ALA A 124 3.47 -12.53 13.76
CA ALA A 124 3.12 -13.67 14.60
C ALA A 124 2.56 -14.87 13.81
N CYS A 125 2.11 -14.67 12.57
CA CYS A 125 1.59 -15.73 11.72
C CYS A 125 2.68 -16.77 11.43
N SER A 126 2.44 -18.06 11.67
CA SER A 126 3.49 -19.12 11.57
C SER A 126 4.26 -19.11 10.25
N GLY A 127 3.58 -18.90 9.13
CA GLY A 127 4.22 -18.77 7.81
C GLY A 127 5.19 -17.60 7.70
N GLN A 128 4.89 -16.48 8.35
CA GLN A 128 5.77 -15.32 8.37
C GLN A 128 6.83 -15.45 9.46
N LYS A 129 6.45 -15.86 10.68
CA LYS A 129 7.35 -16.08 11.83
C LYS A 129 8.47 -17.07 11.54
N ASN A 130 8.12 -18.23 10.95
CA ASN A 130 9.05 -19.34 10.81
C ASN A 130 9.76 -19.36 9.46
N TYR A 131 9.16 -18.78 8.42
CA TYR A 131 9.65 -18.92 7.04
C TYR A 131 9.74 -17.61 6.26
N SER A 132 9.33 -16.48 6.85
CA SER A 132 9.39 -15.16 6.23
C SER A 132 8.75 -15.11 4.83
N TYR A 133 7.68 -15.88 4.60
CA TYR A 133 7.16 -16.11 3.24
C TYR A 133 6.84 -14.82 2.46
N GLN A 134 6.24 -13.82 3.11
CA GLN A 134 5.91 -12.56 2.43
C GLN A 134 7.18 -11.74 2.14
N VAL A 135 8.09 -11.69 3.11
CA VAL A 135 9.37 -10.99 2.95
C VAL A 135 10.20 -11.59 1.81
N ASN A 136 10.34 -12.91 1.80
CA ASN A 136 11.07 -13.64 0.76
C ASN A 136 10.43 -13.49 -0.61
N ARG A 137 9.09 -13.49 -0.68
CA ARG A 137 8.37 -13.26 -1.93
C ARG A 137 8.63 -11.86 -2.48
N MET A 138 8.52 -10.83 -1.66
CA MET A 138 8.73 -9.45 -2.10
C MET A 138 10.18 -9.18 -2.50
N ASN A 139 11.16 -9.72 -1.77
CA ASN A 139 12.57 -9.65 -2.18
C ASN A 139 12.80 -10.28 -3.55
N ARG A 140 12.26 -11.49 -3.77
CA ARG A 140 12.36 -12.19 -5.05
C ARG A 140 11.68 -11.42 -6.18
N TRP A 141 10.49 -10.89 -5.94
CA TRP A 141 9.74 -10.16 -6.97
C TRP A 141 10.41 -8.84 -7.33
N ASN A 142 10.91 -8.10 -6.34
CA ASN A 142 11.72 -6.92 -6.58
C ASN A 142 12.92 -7.29 -7.47
N ALA A 143 13.73 -8.29 -7.10
CA ALA A 143 14.89 -8.69 -7.90
C ALA A 143 14.55 -8.98 -9.37
N ILE A 144 13.44 -9.69 -9.63
CA ILE A 144 13.01 -10.01 -11.00
C ILE A 144 12.52 -8.75 -11.74
N LEU A 145 11.71 -7.91 -11.10
CA LEU A 145 11.18 -6.70 -11.73
C LEU A 145 12.28 -5.67 -11.99
N GLN A 146 13.27 -5.56 -11.11
CA GLN A 146 14.48 -4.77 -11.34
C GLN A 146 15.25 -5.26 -12.58
N ALA A 147 15.39 -6.58 -12.76
CA ALA A 147 16.02 -7.14 -13.95
C ALA A 147 15.24 -6.82 -15.23
N HIS A 148 13.91 -6.79 -15.17
CA HIS A 148 13.08 -6.32 -16.29
C HIS A 148 13.29 -4.83 -16.56
N LEU A 149 13.34 -3.98 -15.54
CA LEU A 149 13.58 -2.54 -15.70
C LEU A 149 14.94 -2.24 -16.33
N VAL A 150 16.00 -2.96 -15.95
CA VAL A 150 17.32 -2.83 -16.60
C VAL A 150 17.26 -3.17 -18.08
N ARG A 151 16.43 -4.15 -18.47
CA ARG A 151 16.25 -4.51 -19.88
C ARG A 151 15.40 -3.50 -20.66
N LEU A 152 14.37 -2.96 -20.03
CA LEU A 152 13.45 -1.99 -20.66
C LEU A 152 14.08 -0.60 -20.77
N TYR A 153 14.89 -0.22 -19.78
CA TYR A 153 15.50 1.10 -19.65
C TYR A 153 16.99 0.95 -19.29
N PRO A 154 17.84 0.55 -20.26
CA PRO A 154 19.27 0.30 -20.01
C PRO A 154 20.07 1.58 -19.70
N GLU A 155 19.57 2.75 -20.07
CA GLU A 155 20.24 4.05 -19.87
C GLU A 155 19.66 4.88 -18.69
N ALA A 156 18.67 4.34 -17.98
CA ALA A 156 18.05 4.99 -16.82
C ALA A 156 18.75 4.63 -15.50
#